data_AF-A0A3A5A1M0-F1
#
_entry.id   AF-A0A3A5A1M0-F1
#
_cell.length_a   1.000
_cell.length_b   1.000
_cell.length_c   1.000
_cell.angle_alpha   90.00
_cell.angle_beta   90.00
_cell.angle_gamma   90.00
#
_symmetry.space_group_name_H-M   'P 1'
#
loop_
_entity.id
_entity.type
_entity.pdbx_description
1 polymer ?
#
loop_
_entity_poly.entity_id
_entity_poly.type
_entity_poly.pdbx_seq_one_letter_code
_entity_poly.pdbx_strand_id
1 'polypeptide(L)'
;MEPFMLIARVMESVRTLIYDDKTHGRRVITFPPPLPFFEHSNELLSSLPSGEAKDNLLKVAGADNVFKRAELFAEYLGTSAEPHKEILRAAALAVSGETAGLKLVYAALLAVPPAEHLVMELAEFRNVRRVMARIAAREKAGTPLRESEDWFRKKVLLLSISHPLPGASNAPSNAPWLGWSEEVRRGVSDPDRRWDKAVLERAKAELEARELRIRLLLTNIDFLSKGRTTIYLMTTGEETRWRIQALDEAYQRFGEATLVIRHRLGAAWEPVMEALRTTSSGGAVADLFDVQAARAHSYPSMKTGTSVIRALLMHPLLLRVQRKPDFLSCLSIYAGAAGKGVLEILLQKLAAVNVLKMLLDLPGFDLHERILAIDLSKVPPAPFVDIEDMPRDVDWANVHKESAVSWRTLVLTYMDNDNFIVELINNPRVAAQPGIIPLIAQKSRSARVLNIIANTRSLYSGFSNKEVPVNLLMNPAKVPLSALRKFVHVRFMDKASLARLASKGSTIREDIRREVQHYLSSLK
;
A
#
# COMPACT_ATOMS: atom_id res chain seq x y z
N MET A 1 48.06 45.27 -25.55
CA MET A 1 47.43 45.28 -24.22
C MET A 1 46.04 44.69 -24.35
N GLU A 2 45.92 43.39 -24.06
CA GLU A 2 44.74 42.82 -23.39
C GLU A 2 44.58 43.44 -21.97
N PRO A 3 43.52 43.16 -21.18
CA PRO A 3 42.18 42.59 -21.48
C PRO A 3 41.04 43.34 -20.74
N PHE A 4 39.75 42.99 -20.97
CA PHE A 4 38.80 42.53 -19.93
C PHE A 4 37.36 42.36 -20.46
N MET A 5 36.94 41.08 -20.48
CA MET A 5 35.62 40.51 -20.17
C MET A 5 34.36 41.03 -20.89
N LEU A 6 33.79 40.30 -21.86
CA LEU A 6 33.01 39.05 -21.67
C LEU A 6 31.76 39.25 -20.80
N ILE A 7 30.76 39.99 -21.31
CA ILE A 7 29.36 39.81 -20.90
C ILE A 7 28.70 38.95 -21.98
N ALA A 8 28.96 37.65 -21.87
CA ALA A 8 28.05 36.66 -22.40
C ALA A 8 26.70 36.90 -21.72
N ARG A 9 25.72 37.39 -22.49
CA ARG A 9 24.30 37.25 -22.15
C ARG A 9 24.03 35.76 -22.00
N VAL A 10 24.12 35.25 -20.78
CA VAL A 10 23.40 34.06 -20.38
C VAL A 10 21.94 34.47 -20.43
N MET A 11 21.32 34.31 -21.60
CA MET A 11 19.89 34.06 -21.67
C MET A 11 19.69 32.75 -20.92
N GLU A 12 19.44 32.86 -19.61
CA GLU A 12 18.82 31.77 -18.87
C GLU A 12 17.60 31.37 -19.68
N SER A 13 17.65 30.15 -20.21
CA SER A 13 16.52 29.50 -20.83
C SER A 13 15.45 29.40 -19.76
N VAL A 14 14.59 30.41 -19.68
CA VAL A 14 13.28 30.27 -19.05
C VAL A 14 12.63 29.14 -19.83
N ARG A 15 12.69 27.93 -19.27
CA ARG A 15 11.96 26.78 -19.79
C ARG A 15 10.50 27.17 -19.64
N THR A 16 9.93 27.74 -20.70
CA THR A 16 8.49 27.85 -20.85
C THR A 16 8.00 26.41 -20.92
N LEU A 17 7.61 25.85 -19.77
CA LEU A 17 7.00 24.53 -19.67
C LEU A 17 5.71 24.61 -20.49
N ILE A 18 5.75 24.07 -21.71
CA ILE A 18 4.56 23.85 -22.52
C ILE A 18 3.82 22.68 -21.85
N TYR A 19 2.77 22.99 -21.10
CA TYR A 19 1.89 22.01 -20.47
C TYR A 19 0.90 21.51 -21.53
N ASP A 20 1.12 20.29 -22.00
CA ASP A 20 0.08 19.55 -22.71
C ASP A 20 -0.83 18.88 -21.67
N ASP A 21 -2.08 19.34 -21.60
CA ASP A 21 -3.15 18.76 -20.77
C ASP A 21 -3.33 17.25 -21.00
N LYS A 22 -2.84 16.71 -22.13
CA LYS A 22 -3.09 15.33 -22.55
C LYS A 22 -1.98 14.32 -22.24
N THR A 23 -0.73 14.71 -22.01
CA THR A 23 0.36 13.70 -21.95
C THR A 23 0.89 13.35 -20.57
N HIS A 24 0.75 14.21 -19.54
CA HIS A 24 1.24 13.90 -18.19
C HIS A 24 0.41 14.42 -17.01
N GLY A 25 -0.59 15.29 -17.23
CA GLY A 25 -1.55 15.74 -16.21
C GLY A 25 -0.99 16.54 -15.02
N ARG A 26 0.30 16.89 -14.99
CA ARG A 26 0.90 17.61 -13.85
C ARG A 26 0.42 19.06 -13.82
N ARG A 27 -0.07 19.52 -12.66
CA ARG A 27 -0.38 20.94 -12.41
C ARG A 27 0.48 21.46 -11.28
N VAL A 28 1.03 22.67 -11.46
CA VAL A 28 1.80 23.34 -10.41
C VAL A 28 0.85 23.90 -9.37
N ILE A 29 1.01 23.48 -8.13
CA ILE A 29 0.22 23.95 -6.99
C ILE A 29 0.81 25.26 -6.50
N THR A 30 0.05 26.35 -6.53
CA THR A 30 0.47 27.58 -5.84
C THR A 30 0.27 27.41 -4.34
N PHE A 31 1.31 27.65 -3.54
CA PHE A 31 1.29 27.39 -2.10
C PHE A 31 1.12 28.68 -1.27
N PRO A 32 0.18 28.73 -0.30
CA PRO A 32 -0.78 27.68 0.06
C PRO A 32 -1.93 27.52 -0.95
N PRO A 33 -2.34 26.29 -1.28
CA PRO A 33 -3.52 26.06 -2.11
C PRO A 33 -4.82 26.34 -1.34
N PRO A 34 -5.92 26.65 -2.05
CA PRO A 34 -7.25 26.62 -1.45
C PRO A 34 -7.61 25.20 -0.99
N LEU A 35 -8.45 25.10 0.04
CA LEU A 35 -8.93 23.83 0.60
C LEU A 35 -10.36 23.57 0.08
N PRO A 36 -10.54 22.80 -1.02
CA PRO A 36 -11.82 22.72 -1.72
C PRO A 36 -12.98 22.14 -0.90
N PHE A 37 -12.70 21.31 0.11
CA PHE A 37 -13.73 20.73 0.99
C PHE A 37 -13.98 21.53 2.27
N PHE A 38 -13.24 22.62 2.47
CA PHE A 38 -13.40 23.45 3.67
C PHE A 38 -14.79 24.07 3.76
N GLU A 39 -15.31 24.60 2.65
CA GLU A 39 -16.64 25.23 2.59
C GLU A 39 -17.77 24.19 2.71
N HIS A 40 -17.52 22.94 2.30
CA HIS A 40 -18.49 21.84 2.34
C HIS A 40 -18.48 21.06 3.66
N SER A 41 -17.57 21.36 4.58
CA SER A 41 -17.35 20.55 5.78
C SER A 41 -18.59 20.48 6.68
N ASN A 42 -19.31 21.58 6.87
CA ASN A 42 -20.52 21.60 7.71
C ASN A 42 -21.65 20.77 7.08
N GLU A 43 -21.82 20.86 5.76
CA GLU A 43 -22.82 20.09 5.02
C GLU A 43 -22.51 18.60 5.06
N LEU A 44 -21.25 18.21 4.86
CA LEU A 44 -20.81 16.82 4.99
C LEU A 44 -21.02 16.28 6.41
N LEU A 45 -20.68 17.04 7.45
CA LEU A 45 -20.87 16.61 8.82
C LEU A 45 -22.35 16.39 9.20
N SER A 46 -23.29 17.06 8.50
CA SER A 46 -24.72 16.77 8.65
C SER A 46 -25.12 15.38 8.15
N SER A 47 -24.30 14.78 7.28
CA SER A 47 -24.47 13.43 6.75
C SER A 47 -23.73 12.36 7.57
N LEU A 48 -23.30 12.65 8.80
CA LEU A 48 -22.65 11.65 9.64
C LEU A 48 -23.57 10.43 9.87
N PRO A 49 -23.09 9.20 9.64
CA PRO A 49 -23.92 8.02 9.82
C PRO A 49 -24.14 7.72 11.30
N SER A 50 -25.32 7.17 11.61
CA SER A 50 -25.68 6.69 12.95
C SER A 50 -26.33 5.31 12.87
N GLY A 51 -26.29 4.55 13.97
CA GLY A 51 -26.90 3.23 14.06
C GLY A 51 -26.34 2.25 13.02
N GLU A 52 -27.23 1.48 12.40
CA GLU A 52 -26.88 0.40 11.47
C GLU A 52 -26.02 0.85 10.28
N ALA A 53 -26.27 2.04 9.74
CA ALA A 53 -25.46 2.58 8.63
C ALA A 53 -23.99 2.78 9.05
N LYS A 54 -23.76 3.28 10.27
CA LYS A 54 -22.39 3.46 10.80
C LYS A 54 -21.72 2.09 10.98
N ASP A 55 -22.41 1.13 11.57
CA ASP A 55 -21.88 -0.21 11.81
C ASP A 55 -21.50 -0.93 10.50
N ASN A 56 -22.33 -0.80 9.47
CA ASN A 56 -22.07 -1.35 8.15
C ASN A 56 -20.83 -0.70 7.51
N LEU A 57 -20.72 0.63 7.54
CA LEU A 57 -19.55 1.34 7.01
C LEU A 57 -18.26 0.98 7.75
N LEU A 58 -18.30 0.85 9.09
CA LEU A 58 -17.16 0.40 9.89
C LEU A 58 -16.75 -1.03 9.55
N LYS A 59 -17.73 -1.92 9.36
CA LYS A 59 -17.49 -3.31 8.93
C LYS A 59 -16.80 -3.37 7.57
N VAL A 60 -17.26 -2.58 6.60
CA VAL A 60 -16.63 -2.47 5.27
C VAL A 60 -15.21 -1.91 5.41
N ALA A 61 -15.04 -0.83 6.18
CA ALA A 61 -13.74 -0.20 6.40
C ALA A 61 -12.70 -1.15 7.03
N GLY A 62 -13.16 -2.08 7.86
CA GLY A 62 -12.36 -3.10 8.52
C GLY A 62 -11.81 -4.20 7.60
N ALA A 63 -12.12 -4.19 6.31
CA ALA A 63 -11.54 -5.12 5.35
C ALA A 63 -10.01 -4.99 5.26
N ASP A 64 -9.34 -6.15 5.21
CA ASP A 64 -7.89 -6.27 5.35
C ASP A 64 -7.11 -5.66 4.17
N ASN A 65 -7.73 -5.51 2.99
CA ASN A 65 -7.11 -4.89 1.82
C ASN A 65 -8.04 -3.93 1.08
N VAL A 66 -7.46 -2.97 0.34
CA VAL A 66 -8.22 -1.90 -0.33
C VAL A 66 -9.17 -2.40 -1.42
N PHE A 67 -8.84 -3.48 -2.13
CA PHE A 67 -9.73 -4.05 -3.14
C PHE A 67 -10.93 -4.70 -2.49
N LYS A 68 -10.71 -5.54 -1.48
CA LYS A 68 -11.81 -6.17 -0.76
C LYS A 68 -12.69 -5.13 -0.11
N ARG A 69 -12.10 -4.04 0.39
CA ARG A 69 -12.84 -2.87 0.86
C ARG A 69 -13.66 -2.23 -0.25
N ALA A 70 -13.10 -2.01 -1.44
CA ALA A 70 -13.80 -1.43 -2.58
C ALA A 70 -14.94 -2.33 -3.08
N GLU A 71 -14.73 -3.65 -3.14
CA GLU A 71 -15.75 -4.64 -3.47
C GLU A 71 -16.89 -4.65 -2.45
N LEU A 72 -16.56 -4.80 -1.16
CA LEU A 72 -17.57 -4.79 -0.09
C LEU A 72 -18.31 -3.47 -0.03
N PHE A 73 -17.63 -2.35 -0.32
CA PHE A 73 -18.28 -1.05 -0.38
C PHE A 73 -19.21 -0.96 -1.58
N ALA A 74 -18.80 -1.43 -2.76
CA ALA A 74 -19.67 -1.48 -3.93
C ALA A 74 -20.89 -2.40 -3.74
N GLU A 75 -20.71 -3.57 -3.12
CA GLU A 75 -21.79 -4.48 -2.74
C GLU A 75 -22.78 -3.80 -1.78
N TYR A 76 -22.24 -3.10 -0.77
CA TYR A 76 -23.06 -2.32 0.16
C TYR A 76 -23.85 -1.21 -0.56
N LEU A 77 -23.20 -0.45 -1.44
CA LEU A 77 -23.88 0.56 -2.25
C LEU A 77 -24.95 -0.04 -3.17
N GLY A 78 -24.68 -1.18 -3.80
CA GLY A 78 -25.61 -1.86 -4.70
C GLY A 78 -26.86 -2.40 -4.00
N THR A 79 -26.81 -2.56 -2.68
CA THR A 79 -27.96 -2.99 -1.85
C THR A 79 -28.63 -1.83 -1.10
N SER A 80 -28.01 -0.65 -1.07
CA SER A 80 -28.58 0.53 -0.44
C SER A 80 -29.69 1.13 -1.31
N ALA A 81 -30.75 1.62 -0.65
CA ALA A 81 -31.80 2.39 -1.33
C ALA A 81 -31.30 3.76 -1.82
N GLU A 82 -30.30 4.34 -1.13
CA GLU A 82 -29.77 5.67 -1.41
C GLU A 82 -28.23 5.68 -1.45
N PRO A 83 -27.61 5.00 -2.43
CA PRO A 83 -26.16 4.82 -2.52
C PRO A 83 -25.34 6.11 -2.48
N HIS A 84 -25.84 7.19 -3.09
CA HIS A 84 -25.21 8.51 -3.05
C HIS A 84 -25.07 9.06 -1.61
N LYS A 85 -26.07 8.81 -0.73
CA LYS A 85 -25.99 9.21 0.68
C LYS A 85 -24.97 8.38 1.46
N GLU A 86 -24.77 7.12 1.12
CA GLU A 86 -23.73 6.29 1.74
C GLU A 86 -22.32 6.76 1.37
N ILE A 87 -22.12 7.25 0.12
CA ILE A 87 -20.88 7.90 -0.28
C ILE A 87 -20.66 9.19 0.54
N LEU A 88 -21.70 10.02 0.70
CA LEU A 88 -21.62 11.23 1.53
C LEU A 88 -21.32 10.90 3.00
N ARG A 89 -21.90 9.84 3.56
CA ARG A 89 -21.60 9.36 4.92
C ARG A 89 -20.14 8.92 5.07
N ALA A 90 -19.58 8.22 4.09
CA ALA A 90 -18.16 7.86 4.09
C ALA A 90 -17.27 9.11 4.04
N ALA A 91 -17.62 10.11 3.22
CA ALA A 91 -16.94 11.40 3.17
C ALA A 91 -17.08 12.18 4.50
N ALA A 92 -18.26 12.17 5.13
CA ALA A 92 -18.52 12.79 6.42
C ALA A 92 -17.64 12.21 7.53
N LEU A 93 -17.48 10.89 7.57
CA LEU A 93 -16.55 10.21 8.48
C LEU A 93 -15.09 10.64 8.22
N ALA A 94 -14.70 10.85 6.97
CA ALA A 94 -13.35 11.33 6.65
C ALA A 94 -13.15 12.78 7.14
N VAL A 95 -14.14 13.65 6.97
CA VAL A 95 -14.11 15.05 7.44
C VAL A 95 -14.09 15.15 8.97
N SER A 96 -14.81 14.27 9.68
CA SER A 96 -14.76 14.21 11.14
C SER A 96 -13.44 13.67 11.71
N GLY A 97 -12.56 13.16 10.84
CA GLY A 97 -11.27 12.59 11.20
C GLY A 97 -11.33 11.11 11.60
N GLU A 98 -12.44 10.41 11.36
CA GLU A 98 -12.51 8.96 11.57
C GLU A 98 -11.71 8.22 10.49
N THR A 99 -10.80 7.33 10.91
CA THR A 99 -9.91 6.59 9.99
C THR A 99 -10.69 5.71 9.01
N ALA A 100 -11.84 5.18 9.45
CA ALA A 100 -12.74 4.39 8.63
C ALA A 100 -13.26 5.16 7.41
N GLY A 101 -13.62 6.44 7.58
CA GLY A 101 -14.12 7.27 6.48
C GLY A 101 -13.08 7.44 5.38
N LEU A 102 -11.84 7.77 5.75
CA LEU A 102 -10.77 7.95 4.77
C LEU A 102 -10.37 6.62 4.11
N LYS A 103 -10.39 5.49 4.83
CA LYS A 103 -10.21 4.14 4.25
C LYS A 103 -11.26 3.82 3.19
N LEU A 104 -12.52 4.19 3.42
CA LEU A 104 -13.62 4.02 2.47
C LEU A 104 -13.47 4.94 1.25
N VAL A 105 -13.12 6.20 1.47
CA VAL A 105 -12.87 7.16 0.37
C VAL A 105 -11.74 6.69 -0.53
N TYR A 106 -10.61 6.23 0.02
CA TYR A 106 -9.53 5.67 -0.80
C TYR A 106 -9.95 4.41 -1.57
N ALA A 107 -10.79 3.56 -0.99
CA ALA A 107 -11.32 2.38 -1.67
C ALA A 107 -12.29 2.76 -2.79
N ALA A 108 -13.14 3.77 -2.58
CA ALA A 108 -14.04 4.27 -3.60
C ALA A 108 -13.26 4.90 -4.78
N LEU A 109 -12.18 5.62 -4.49
CA LEU A 109 -11.30 6.25 -5.47
C LEU A 109 -10.27 5.29 -6.09
N LEU A 110 -10.34 3.99 -5.77
CA LEU A 110 -9.44 3.00 -6.34
C LEU A 110 -9.68 2.91 -7.85
N ALA A 111 -8.71 3.39 -8.62
CA ALA A 111 -8.71 3.34 -10.08
C ALA A 111 -7.77 2.24 -10.57
N VAL A 112 -8.21 1.51 -11.59
CA VAL A 112 -7.35 0.62 -12.37
C VAL A 112 -6.96 1.35 -13.65
N PRO A 113 -5.65 1.61 -13.90
CA PRO A 113 -5.22 2.22 -15.14
C PRO A 113 -5.45 1.28 -16.34
N PRO A 114 -5.43 1.80 -17.58
CA PRO A 114 -5.63 0.97 -18.77
C PRO A 114 -4.58 -0.15 -18.82
N ALA A 115 -5.02 -1.35 -19.21
CA ALA A 115 -4.13 -2.52 -19.25
C ALA A 115 -2.93 -2.29 -20.17
N GLU A 116 -3.13 -1.62 -21.31
CA GLU A 116 -2.07 -1.22 -22.25
C GLU A 116 -0.98 -0.38 -21.57
N HIS A 117 -1.38 0.59 -20.75
CA HIS A 117 -0.44 1.44 -20.03
C HIS A 117 0.42 0.61 -19.06
N LEU A 118 -0.22 -0.27 -18.28
CA LEU A 118 0.48 -1.18 -17.38
C LEU A 118 1.43 -2.11 -18.13
N VAL A 119 0.99 -2.69 -19.24
CA VAL A 119 1.80 -3.59 -20.07
C VAL A 119 3.02 -2.85 -20.62
N MET A 120 2.84 -1.63 -21.14
CA MET A 120 3.93 -0.85 -21.74
C MET A 120 4.98 -0.43 -20.70
N GLU A 121 4.59 -0.14 -19.46
CA GLU A 121 5.53 0.08 -18.35
C GLU A 121 6.37 -1.17 -18.03
N LEU A 122 5.84 -2.36 -18.34
CA LEU A 122 6.43 -3.67 -18.03
C LEU A 122 7.11 -4.33 -19.23
N ALA A 123 7.01 -3.74 -20.42
CA ALA A 123 7.41 -4.34 -21.69
C ALA A 123 8.91 -4.62 -21.82
N GLU A 124 9.75 -4.12 -20.90
CA GLU A 124 11.19 -4.40 -20.91
C GLU A 124 11.58 -5.73 -20.24
N PHE A 125 10.66 -6.37 -19.52
CA PHE A 125 10.89 -7.68 -18.88
C PHE A 125 12.16 -7.76 -18.02
N ARG A 126 12.53 -6.65 -17.35
CA ARG A 126 13.77 -6.53 -16.57
C ARG A 126 13.80 -7.53 -15.41
N ASN A 127 12.66 -7.77 -14.76
CA ASN A 127 12.57 -8.65 -13.61
C ASN A 127 12.60 -10.12 -14.06
N VAL A 128 11.84 -10.50 -15.09
CA VAL A 128 11.87 -11.86 -15.68
C VAL A 128 13.30 -12.21 -16.07
N ARG A 129 13.99 -11.34 -16.83
CA ARG A 129 15.38 -11.57 -17.25
C ARG A 129 16.31 -11.81 -16.07
N ARG A 130 16.22 -10.99 -15.01
CA ARG A 130 17.05 -11.14 -13.80
C ARG A 130 16.76 -12.43 -13.02
N VAL A 131 15.48 -12.79 -12.88
CA VAL A 131 15.07 -14.02 -12.19
C VAL A 131 15.55 -15.25 -12.99
N MET A 132 15.28 -15.29 -14.29
CA MET A 132 15.65 -16.42 -15.13
C MET A 132 17.17 -16.58 -15.26
N ALA A 133 17.94 -15.48 -15.34
CA ALA A 133 19.40 -15.55 -15.31
C ALA A 133 19.93 -16.12 -14.00
N ARG A 134 19.34 -15.74 -12.86
CA ARG A 134 19.69 -16.31 -11.55
C ARG A 134 19.35 -17.79 -11.47
N ILE A 135 18.18 -18.20 -11.96
CA ILE A 135 17.76 -19.61 -12.01
C ILE A 135 18.75 -20.43 -12.83
N ALA A 136 19.07 -19.98 -14.05
CA ALA A 136 20.03 -20.65 -14.92
C ALA A 136 21.43 -20.76 -14.28
N ALA A 137 21.88 -19.72 -13.57
CA ALA A 137 23.16 -19.75 -12.85
C ALA A 137 23.16 -20.79 -11.72
N ARG A 138 22.06 -20.92 -10.95
CA ARG A 138 21.93 -21.93 -9.90
C ARG A 138 21.91 -23.35 -10.45
N GLU A 139 21.20 -23.57 -11.54
CA GLU A 139 21.15 -24.86 -12.23
C GLU A 139 22.54 -25.26 -12.76
N LYS A 140 23.26 -24.32 -13.39
CA LYS A 140 24.64 -24.54 -13.83
C LYS A 140 25.58 -24.86 -12.68
N ALA A 141 25.34 -24.28 -11.50
CA ALA A 141 26.09 -24.56 -10.28
C ALA A 141 25.61 -25.82 -9.53
N GLY A 142 24.64 -26.57 -10.05
CA GLY A 142 24.06 -27.75 -9.39
C GLY A 142 23.32 -27.43 -8.08
N THR A 143 22.98 -26.18 -7.84
CA THR A 143 22.27 -25.76 -6.63
C THR A 143 20.75 -25.98 -6.82
N PRO A 144 20.06 -26.66 -5.89
CA PRO A 144 18.62 -26.89 -6.02
C PRO A 144 17.86 -25.56 -6.04
N LEU A 145 16.85 -25.47 -6.90
CA LEU A 145 15.94 -24.34 -6.97
C LEU A 145 14.94 -24.38 -5.81
N ARG A 146 14.52 -23.20 -5.35
CA ARG A 146 13.36 -23.10 -4.45
C ARG A 146 12.09 -23.41 -5.24
N GLU A 147 11.05 -23.89 -4.56
CA GLU A 147 9.74 -24.18 -5.17
C GLU A 147 9.20 -23.00 -6.00
N SER A 148 9.29 -21.77 -5.46
CA SER A 148 8.87 -20.56 -6.16
C SER A 148 9.71 -20.24 -7.42
N GLU A 149 11.00 -20.59 -7.41
CA GLU A 149 11.90 -20.40 -8.56
C GLU A 149 11.57 -21.44 -9.66
N ASP A 150 11.35 -22.70 -9.27
CA ASP A 150 10.97 -23.78 -10.21
C ASP A 150 9.59 -23.54 -10.83
N TRP A 151 8.60 -23.16 -10.03
CA TRP A 151 7.27 -22.77 -10.52
C TRP A 151 7.36 -21.63 -11.54
N PHE A 152 8.14 -20.58 -11.22
CA PHE A 152 8.28 -19.42 -12.10
C PHE A 152 8.96 -19.79 -13.42
N ARG A 153 10.02 -20.62 -13.37
CA ARG A 153 10.68 -21.17 -14.56
C ARG A 153 9.68 -21.91 -15.45
N LYS A 154 8.90 -22.82 -14.88
CA LYS A 154 7.87 -23.59 -15.61
C LYS A 154 6.84 -22.66 -16.24
N LYS A 155 6.36 -21.65 -15.51
CA LYS A 155 5.42 -20.65 -16.04
C LYS A 155 5.97 -19.91 -17.25
N VAL A 156 7.21 -19.39 -17.17
CA VAL A 156 7.85 -18.67 -18.30
C VAL A 156 7.98 -19.55 -19.55
N LEU A 157 8.39 -20.82 -19.37
CA LEU A 157 8.51 -21.76 -20.48
C LEU A 157 7.13 -22.11 -21.06
N LEU A 158 6.14 -22.39 -20.21
CA LEU A 158 4.78 -22.72 -20.64
C LEU A 158 4.13 -21.56 -21.40
N LEU A 159 4.22 -20.33 -20.91
CA LEU A 159 3.67 -19.15 -21.59
C LEU A 159 4.25 -18.98 -23.00
N SER A 160 5.53 -19.30 -23.19
CA SER A 160 6.20 -19.20 -24.48
C SER A 160 5.71 -20.27 -25.48
N ILE A 161 5.20 -21.41 -24.97
CA ILE A 161 4.71 -22.54 -25.79
C ILE A 161 3.20 -22.43 -26.03
N SER A 162 2.42 -22.18 -24.97
CA SER A 162 0.96 -22.21 -25.01
C SER A 162 0.32 -20.90 -25.49
N HIS A 163 1.05 -19.79 -25.38
CA HIS A 163 0.59 -18.45 -25.76
C HIS A 163 1.67 -17.72 -26.58
N PRO A 164 2.04 -18.23 -27.77
CA PRO A 164 3.01 -17.57 -28.62
C PRO A 164 2.49 -16.18 -29.02
N LEU A 165 3.40 -15.21 -29.08
CA LEU A 165 3.13 -13.86 -29.57
C LEU A 165 3.71 -13.69 -30.98
N PRO A 166 3.30 -12.65 -31.73
CA PRO A 166 3.85 -12.38 -33.05
C PRO A 166 5.38 -12.23 -32.99
N GLY A 167 6.09 -13.04 -33.77
CA GLY A 167 7.56 -13.06 -33.82
C GLY A 167 8.26 -14.00 -32.84
N ALA A 168 7.52 -14.84 -32.10
CA ALA A 168 8.09 -15.78 -31.14
C ALA A 168 9.08 -16.82 -31.72
N SER A 169 9.07 -17.05 -33.04
CA SER A 169 10.00 -17.94 -33.75
C SER A 169 11.47 -17.50 -33.68
N ASN A 170 11.73 -16.24 -33.30
CA ASN A 170 13.07 -15.65 -33.32
C ASN A 170 13.83 -15.81 -31.99
N ALA A 171 13.17 -16.29 -30.92
CA ALA A 171 13.79 -16.43 -29.61
C ALA A 171 14.50 -17.80 -29.46
N PRO A 172 15.63 -17.88 -28.73
CA PRO A 172 16.29 -19.15 -28.45
C PRO A 172 15.36 -20.09 -27.69
N SER A 173 15.29 -21.37 -28.09
CA SER A 173 14.41 -22.37 -27.45
C SER A 173 14.70 -22.56 -25.95
N ASN A 174 15.94 -22.34 -25.53
CA ASN A 174 16.38 -22.43 -24.14
C ASN A 174 16.23 -21.11 -23.34
N ALA A 175 15.91 -20.00 -24.00
CA ALA A 175 15.77 -18.68 -23.38
C ALA A 175 14.67 -17.83 -24.05
N PRO A 176 13.41 -18.32 -24.11
CA PRO A 176 12.36 -17.67 -24.89
C PRO A 176 11.99 -16.27 -24.37
N TRP A 177 12.20 -15.99 -23.09
CA TRP A 177 11.92 -14.67 -22.49
C TRP A 177 12.80 -13.53 -23.01
N LEU A 178 13.86 -13.82 -23.77
CA LEU A 178 14.69 -12.78 -24.38
C LEU A 178 13.95 -12.01 -25.47
N GLY A 179 13.05 -12.69 -26.20
CA GLY A 179 12.22 -12.12 -27.27
C GLY A 179 10.96 -11.38 -26.79
N TRP A 180 10.53 -11.62 -25.55
CA TRP A 180 9.25 -11.12 -25.03
C TRP A 180 9.03 -9.62 -25.15
N SER A 181 10.09 -8.81 -25.05
CA SER A 181 9.96 -7.35 -25.14
C SER A 181 9.44 -6.90 -26.51
N GLU A 182 10.00 -7.45 -27.58
CA GLU A 182 9.61 -7.13 -28.94
C GLU A 182 8.27 -7.80 -29.30
N GLU A 183 8.09 -9.06 -28.89
CA GLU A 183 6.84 -9.81 -29.04
C GLU A 183 5.63 -9.09 -28.43
N VAL A 184 5.78 -8.54 -27.22
CA VAL A 184 4.71 -7.82 -26.53
C VAL A 184 4.46 -6.46 -27.18
N ARG A 185 5.49 -5.72 -27.59
CA ARG A 185 5.29 -4.46 -28.32
C ARG A 185 4.52 -4.69 -29.62
N ARG A 186 4.84 -5.76 -30.34
CA ARG A 186 4.11 -6.17 -31.55
C ARG A 186 2.68 -6.58 -31.21
N GLY A 187 2.48 -7.40 -30.19
CA GLY A 187 1.15 -7.82 -29.75
C GLY A 187 0.25 -6.66 -29.32
N VAL A 188 0.79 -5.66 -28.62
CA VAL A 188 0.05 -4.45 -28.23
C VAL A 188 -0.25 -3.54 -29.43
N SER A 189 0.65 -3.50 -30.42
CA SER A 189 0.47 -2.68 -31.63
C SER A 189 -0.40 -3.35 -32.69
N ASP A 190 -0.70 -4.64 -32.53
CA ASP A 190 -1.52 -5.41 -33.44
C ASP A 190 -3.01 -5.07 -33.19
N PRO A 191 -3.79 -4.67 -34.21
CA PRO A 191 -5.22 -4.42 -34.04
C PRO A 191 -6.01 -5.69 -33.65
N ASP A 192 -5.44 -6.89 -33.84
CA ASP A 192 -6.06 -8.15 -33.46
C ASP A 192 -5.94 -8.43 -31.95
N ARG A 193 -7.08 -8.36 -31.26
CA ARG A 193 -7.22 -8.62 -29.81
C ARG A 193 -6.94 -10.06 -29.37
N ARG A 194 -6.70 -11.01 -30.30
CA ARG A 194 -6.35 -12.39 -29.93
C ARG A 194 -5.07 -12.48 -29.08
N TRP A 195 -4.20 -11.47 -29.16
CA TRP A 195 -2.94 -11.42 -28.43
C TRP A 195 -3.07 -10.87 -27.01
N ASP A 196 -4.18 -10.19 -26.69
CA ASP A 196 -4.41 -9.51 -25.41
C ASP A 196 -4.12 -10.42 -24.21
N LYS A 197 -4.65 -11.65 -24.25
CA LYS A 197 -4.40 -12.66 -23.20
C LYS A 197 -2.91 -12.96 -23.03
N ALA A 198 -2.22 -13.21 -24.14
CA ALA A 198 -0.82 -13.59 -24.14
C ALA A 198 0.10 -12.42 -23.71
N VAL A 199 -0.30 -11.20 -24.03
CA VAL A 199 0.34 -9.95 -23.59
C VAL A 199 0.16 -9.75 -22.08
N LEU A 200 -1.08 -9.86 -21.58
CA LEU A 200 -1.39 -9.69 -20.16
C LEU A 200 -0.68 -10.73 -19.29
N GLU A 201 -0.68 -12.00 -19.69
CA GLU A 201 0.01 -13.05 -18.94
C GLU A 201 1.54 -12.83 -18.86
N ARG A 202 2.15 -12.24 -19.88
CA ARG A 202 3.57 -11.83 -19.82
C ARG A 202 3.76 -10.64 -18.88
N ALA A 203 2.91 -9.62 -18.95
CA ALA A 203 2.96 -8.50 -18.00
C ALA A 203 2.78 -8.95 -16.55
N LYS A 204 1.88 -9.90 -16.28
CA LYS A 204 1.74 -10.56 -14.98
C LYS A 204 3.02 -11.29 -14.59
N ALA A 205 3.62 -12.07 -15.49
CA ALA A 205 4.90 -12.75 -15.23
C ALA A 205 6.02 -11.75 -14.87
N GLU A 206 6.06 -10.55 -15.46
CA GLU A 206 7.00 -9.49 -15.08
C GLU A 206 6.78 -8.98 -13.65
N LEU A 207 5.52 -8.79 -13.24
CA LEU A 207 5.20 -8.39 -11.88
C LEU A 207 5.45 -9.51 -10.86
N GLU A 208 5.13 -10.75 -11.19
CA GLU A 208 5.44 -11.92 -10.35
C GLU A 208 6.96 -12.10 -10.18
N ALA A 209 7.73 -11.87 -11.26
CA ALA A 209 9.19 -11.83 -11.17
C ALA A 209 9.66 -10.71 -10.23
N ARG A 210 9.06 -9.52 -10.32
CA ARG A 210 9.35 -8.39 -9.42
C ARG A 210 9.05 -8.78 -7.98
N GLU A 211 7.90 -9.41 -7.72
CA GLU A 211 7.50 -9.86 -6.39
C GLU A 211 8.46 -10.91 -5.83
N LEU A 212 8.83 -11.92 -6.63
CA LEU A 212 9.82 -12.93 -6.26
C LEU A 212 11.17 -12.29 -5.90
N ARG A 213 11.62 -11.31 -6.69
CA ARG A 213 12.84 -10.55 -6.38
C ARG A 213 12.73 -9.77 -5.09
N ILE A 214 11.61 -9.09 -4.85
CA ILE A 214 11.34 -8.35 -3.61
C ILE A 214 11.41 -9.31 -2.41
N ARG A 215 10.72 -10.45 -2.47
CA ARG A 215 10.78 -11.48 -1.43
C ARG A 215 12.22 -11.93 -1.16
N LEU A 216 12.98 -12.24 -2.22
CA LEU A 216 14.39 -12.66 -2.10
C LEU A 216 15.30 -11.56 -1.53
N LEU A 217 15.05 -10.29 -1.86
CA LEU A 217 15.80 -9.17 -1.28
C LEU A 217 15.46 -9.00 0.20
N LEU A 218 14.17 -9.07 0.56
CA LEU A 218 13.71 -8.97 1.94
C LEU A 218 14.26 -10.09 2.81
N THR A 219 14.43 -11.32 2.30
CA THR A 219 15.06 -12.40 3.09
C THR A 219 16.55 -12.18 3.35
N ASN A 220 17.23 -11.38 2.52
CA ASN A 220 18.68 -11.19 2.60
C ASN A 220 19.10 -9.82 3.15
N ILE A 221 18.15 -8.90 3.37
CA ILE A 221 18.47 -7.56 3.82
C ILE A 221 18.67 -7.52 5.33
N ASP A 222 19.79 -6.95 5.79
CA ASP A 222 19.96 -6.62 7.19
C ASP A 222 19.11 -5.38 7.53
N PHE A 223 17.92 -5.63 8.07
CA PHE A 223 16.94 -4.58 8.35
C PHE A 223 17.48 -3.50 9.29
N LEU A 224 18.30 -3.86 10.28
CA LEU A 224 18.81 -2.89 11.26
C LEU A 224 19.64 -1.79 10.61
N SER A 225 20.42 -2.16 9.59
CA SER A 225 21.24 -1.21 8.85
C SER A 225 20.51 -0.58 7.66
N LYS A 226 19.40 -1.17 7.20
CA LYS A 226 18.72 -0.78 5.95
C LYS A 226 17.19 -0.65 6.05
N GLY A 227 16.66 -0.21 7.19
CA GLY A 227 15.21 -0.07 7.41
C GLY A 227 14.46 0.69 6.31
N ARG A 228 15.06 1.77 5.77
CA ARG A 228 14.51 2.53 4.64
C ARG A 228 14.33 1.68 3.38
N THR A 229 15.34 0.89 3.02
CA THR A 229 15.29 0.00 1.85
C THR A 229 14.25 -1.10 2.06
N THR A 230 14.11 -1.60 3.29
CA THR A 230 13.09 -2.60 3.60
C THR A 230 11.68 -2.06 3.39
N ILE A 231 11.34 -0.89 3.95
CA ILE A 231 10.04 -0.25 3.69
C ILE A 231 9.82 -0.01 2.20
N TYR A 232 10.83 0.51 1.50
CA TYR A 232 10.71 0.74 0.08
C TYR A 232 10.36 -0.56 -0.68
N LEU A 233 11.08 -1.66 -0.42
CA LEU A 233 10.80 -2.96 -1.03
C LEU A 233 9.42 -3.50 -0.67
N MET A 234 8.99 -3.24 0.56
CA MET A 234 7.71 -3.60 1.13
C MET A 234 6.53 -2.90 0.46
N THR A 235 6.54 -1.56 0.42
CA THR A 235 5.57 -0.74 -0.32
C THR A 235 5.57 -1.10 -1.81
N THR A 236 6.76 -1.33 -2.38
CA THR A 236 6.87 -1.79 -3.77
C THR A 236 6.21 -3.17 -3.95
N GLY A 237 6.31 -4.06 -2.96
CA GLY A 237 5.69 -5.38 -2.97
C GLY A 237 4.17 -5.30 -2.93
N GLU A 238 3.61 -4.40 -2.11
CA GLU A 238 2.17 -4.11 -2.10
C GLU A 238 1.68 -3.55 -3.42
N GLU A 239 2.39 -2.55 -3.96
CA GLU A 239 2.09 -2.00 -5.27
C GLU A 239 2.14 -3.09 -6.36
N THR A 240 3.13 -3.98 -6.30
CA THR A 240 3.28 -5.08 -7.26
C THR A 240 2.08 -6.04 -7.18
N ARG A 241 1.66 -6.44 -5.97
CA ARG A 241 0.46 -7.29 -5.78
C ARG A 241 -0.81 -6.59 -6.27
N TRP A 242 -0.94 -5.29 -6.01
CA TRP A 242 -2.04 -4.49 -6.52
C TRP A 242 -2.08 -4.49 -8.05
N ARG A 243 -0.93 -4.30 -8.72
CA ARG A 243 -0.84 -4.35 -10.18
C ARG A 243 -1.17 -5.74 -10.75
N ILE A 244 -0.79 -6.82 -10.06
CA ILE A 244 -1.14 -8.20 -10.47
C ILE A 244 -2.66 -8.38 -10.45
N GLN A 245 -3.30 -8.04 -9.33
CA GLN A 245 -4.75 -8.14 -9.19
C GLN A 245 -5.48 -7.24 -10.22
N ALA A 246 -4.98 -6.03 -10.43
CA ALA A 246 -5.51 -5.13 -11.46
C ALA A 246 -5.44 -5.75 -12.86
N LEU A 247 -4.36 -6.45 -13.22
CA LEU A 247 -4.25 -7.16 -14.50
C LEU A 247 -5.16 -8.39 -14.59
N ASP A 248 -5.45 -9.06 -13.48
CA ASP A 248 -6.43 -10.17 -13.44
C ASP A 248 -7.85 -9.67 -13.74
N GLU A 249 -8.22 -8.53 -13.16
CA GLU A 249 -9.53 -7.89 -13.36
C GLU A 249 -9.62 -7.15 -14.71
N ALA A 250 -8.50 -6.67 -15.26
CA ALA A 250 -8.45 -5.92 -16.51
C ALA A 250 -8.56 -6.78 -17.78
N TYR A 251 -8.66 -8.11 -17.68
CA TYR A 251 -8.76 -9.00 -18.86
C TYR A 251 -9.91 -8.62 -19.82
N GLN A 252 -10.97 -7.97 -19.32
CA GLN A 252 -12.10 -7.52 -20.14
C GLN A 252 -11.93 -6.10 -20.73
N ARG A 253 -10.81 -5.39 -20.48
CA ARG A 253 -10.73 -3.92 -20.58
C ARG A 253 -9.42 -3.37 -21.14
N PHE A 254 -9.06 -3.79 -22.35
CA PHE A 254 -8.07 -3.08 -23.15
C PHE A 254 -8.64 -1.69 -23.53
N GLY A 255 -8.11 -0.61 -22.93
CA GLY A 255 -8.27 0.76 -23.44
C GLY A 255 -8.77 1.83 -22.46
N GLU A 256 -9.41 1.50 -21.34
CA GLU A 256 -10.00 2.51 -20.44
C GLU A 256 -9.59 2.36 -18.97
N ALA A 257 -9.26 3.48 -18.34
CA ALA A 257 -9.12 3.55 -16.89
C ALA A 257 -10.51 3.49 -16.27
N THR A 258 -10.69 2.76 -15.17
CA THR A 258 -12.00 2.69 -14.51
C THR A 258 -11.83 2.58 -13.00
N LEU A 259 -12.72 3.26 -12.27
CA LEU A 259 -12.85 3.09 -10.82
C LEU A 259 -13.44 1.71 -10.53
N VAL A 260 -12.88 0.99 -9.56
CA VAL A 260 -13.37 -0.34 -9.17
C VAL A 260 -14.83 -0.27 -8.75
N ILE A 261 -15.23 0.78 -8.02
CA ILE A 261 -16.62 0.97 -7.59
C ILE A 261 -17.57 1.22 -8.77
N ARG A 262 -17.15 2.03 -9.75
CA ARG A 262 -17.90 2.27 -11.00
C ARG A 262 -18.14 0.97 -11.75
N HIS A 263 -17.11 0.13 -11.84
CA HIS A 263 -17.24 -1.18 -12.48
C HIS A 263 -18.32 -2.03 -11.81
N ARG A 264 -18.25 -2.15 -10.49
CA ARG A 264 -19.12 -3.06 -9.72
C ARG A 264 -20.56 -2.58 -9.69
N LEU A 265 -20.79 -1.26 -9.66
CA LEU A 265 -22.13 -0.69 -9.73
C LEU A 265 -22.72 -0.73 -11.14
N GLY A 266 -21.89 -0.78 -12.20
CA GLY A 266 -22.36 -0.88 -13.57
C GLY A 266 -23.32 0.25 -13.95
N ALA A 267 -24.52 -0.09 -14.42
CA ALA A 267 -25.52 0.88 -14.83
C ALA A 267 -26.02 1.79 -13.68
N ALA A 268 -25.86 1.38 -12.42
CA ALA A 268 -26.25 2.19 -11.26
C ALA A 268 -25.27 3.35 -10.98
N TRP A 269 -24.08 3.36 -11.59
CA TRP A 269 -23.06 4.38 -11.32
C TRP A 269 -23.50 5.79 -11.75
N GLU A 270 -23.99 5.96 -12.99
CA GLU A 270 -24.34 7.29 -13.50
C GLU A 270 -25.47 7.94 -12.68
N PRO A 271 -26.58 7.24 -12.34
CA PRO A 271 -27.60 7.78 -11.43
C PRO A 271 -27.06 8.17 -10.05
N VAL A 272 -26.09 7.42 -9.51
CA VAL A 272 -25.43 7.76 -8.22
C VAL A 272 -24.68 9.07 -8.33
N MET A 273 -23.93 9.26 -9.43
CA MET A 273 -23.16 10.48 -9.67
C MET A 273 -24.06 11.70 -9.92
N GLU A 274 -25.13 11.53 -10.68
CA GLU A 274 -26.15 12.57 -10.86
C GLU A 274 -26.80 12.96 -9.52
N ALA A 275 -27.15 11.98 -8.69
CA ALA A 275 -27.72 12.23 -7.36
C ALA A 275 -26.73 12.94 -6.42
N LEU A 276 -25.44 12.59 -6.44
CA LEU A 276 -24.41 13.31 -5.67
C LEU A 276 -24.35 14.80 -6.07
N ARG A 277 -24.42 15.10 -7.37
CA ARG A 277 -24.35 16.47 -7.89
C ARG A 277 -25.53 17.37 -7.54
N THR A 278 -26.60 16.83 -6.96
CA THR A 278 -27.76 17.63 -6.50
C THR A 278 -27.44 18.52 -5.30
N THR A 279 -26.36 18.24 -4.58
CA THR A 279 -25.91 19.00 -3.41
C THR A 279 -24.54 19.60 -3.64
N SER A 280 -24.19 20.68 -2.95
CA SER A 280 -22.88 21.34 -3.13
C SER A 280 -21.75 20.43 -2.66
N SER A 281 -21.90 19.82 -1.48
CA SER A 281 -20.92 18.86 -0.96
C SER A 281 -20.80 17.60 -1.82
N GLY A 282 -21.91 17.06 -2.31
CA GLY A 282 -21.90 15.90 -3.19
C GLY A 282 -21.34 16.19 -4.58
N GLY A 283 -21.54 17.40 -5.11
CA GLY A 283 -20.86 17.86 -6.32
C GLY A 283 -19.33 17.84 -6.17
N ALA A 284 -18.79 18.34 -5.06
CA ALA A 284 -17.36 18.30 -4.79
C ALA A 284 -16.81 16.87 -4.65
N VAL A 285 -17.57 15.96 -4.03
CA VAL A 285 -17.22 14.53 -3.97
C VAL A 285 -17.27 13.89 -5.37
N ALA A 286 -18.26 14.21 -6.19
CA ALA A 286 -18.38 13.73 -7.56
C ALA A 286 -17.19 14.19 -8.43
N ASP A 287 -16.79 15.45 -8.31
CA ASP A 287 -15.63 16.00 -9.03
C ASP A 287 -14.32 15.30 -8.62
N LEU A 288 -14.20 14.88 -7.36
CA LEU A 288 -13.05 14.09 -6.90
C LEU A 288 -12.98 12.72 -7.61
N PHE A 289 -14.12 12.06 -7.84
CA PHE A 289 -14.17 10.82 -8.61
C PHE A 289 -13.78 11.04 -10.08
N ASP A 290 -14.25 12.11 -10.70
CA ASP A 290 -13.93 12.42 -12.10
C ASP A 290 -12.44 12.68 -12.28
N VAL A 291 -11.85 13.49 -11.39
CA VAL A 291 -10.41 13.79 -11.40
C VAL A 291 -9.60 12.50 -11.24
N GLN A 292 -10.02 11.62 -10.33
CA GLN A 292 -9.34 10.35 -10.11
C GLN A 292 -9.54 9.36 -11.26
N ALA A 293 -10.71 9.34 -11.91
CA ALA A 293 -10.95 8.52 -13.10
C ALA A 293 -10.08 8.98 -14.27
N ALA A 294 -9.92 10.30 -14.45
CA ALA A 294 -9.13 10.88 -15.53
C ALA A 294 -7.62 10.64 -15.34
N ARG A 295 -7.12 10.63 -14.10
CA ARG A 295 -5.68 10.54 -13.80
C ARG A 295 -5.22 9.16 -13.32
N ALA A 296 -6.16 8.35 -12.84
CA ALA A 296 -5.96 6.97 -12.39
C ALA A 296 -4.78 6.76 -11.43
N HIS A 297 -4.69 7.58 -10.37
CA HIS A 297 -3.62 7.44 -9.37
C HIS A 297 -3.71 6.10 -8.66
N SER A 298 -2.56 5.46 -8.43
CA SER A 298 -2.49 4.23 -7.64
C SER A 298 -2.77 4.49 -6.16
N TYR A 299 -3.32 3.49 -5.46
CA TYR A 299 -3.65 3.59 -4.04
C TYR A 299 -2.46 3.99 -3.14
N PRO A 300 -1.26 3.39 -3.26
CA PRO A 300 -0.11 3.82 -2.45
C PRO A 300 0.26 5.29 -2.68
N SER A 301 0.11 5.78 -3.92
CA SER A 301 0.38 7.17 -4.26
C SER A 301 -0.68 8.12 -3.72
N MET A 302 -1.97 7.73 -3.72
CA MET A 302 -3.03 8.49 -3.07
C MET A 302 -2.79 8.66 -1.56
N LYS A 303 -2.46 7.56 -0.87
CA LYS A 303 -2.13 7.57 0.58
C LYS A 303 -0.95 8.49 0.88
N THR A 304 0.18 8.25 0.19
CA THR A 304 1.42 9.00 0.41
C THR A 304 1.26 10.46 0.01
N GLY A 305 0.65 10.73 -1.15
CA GLY A 305 0.42 12.07 -1.68
C GLY A 305 -0.49 12.91 -0.80
N THR A 306 -1.63 12.36 -0.36
CA THR A 306 -2.52 13.02 0.62
C THR A 306 -1.74 13.39 1.89
N SER A 307 -0.91 12.46 2.37
CA SER A 307 -0.14 12.65 3.60
C SER A 307 0.95 13.70 3.47
N VAL A 308 1.67 13.72 2.34
CA VAL A 308 2.69 14.73 2.05
C VAL A 308 2.06 16.12 1.93
N ILE A 309 0.95 16.27 1.20
CA ILE A 309 0.26 17.56 1.08
C ILE A 309 -0.19 18.05 2.46
N ARG A 310 -0.81 17.16 3.25
CA ARG A 310 -1.23 17.49 4.61
C ARG A 310 -0.05 17.92 5.48
N ALA A 311 1.08 17.20 5.40
CA ALA A 311 2.27 17.53 6.16
C ALA A 311 2.81 18.91 5.79
N LEU A 312 2.88 19.24 4.50
CA LEU A 312 3.31 20.56 4.01
C LEU A 312 2.36 21.67 4.49
N LEU A 313 1.05 21.42 4.43
CA LEU A 313 0.03 22.35 4.92
C LEU A 313 0.11 22.56 6.45
N MET A 314 0.68 21.60 7.17
CA MET A 314 0.90 21.65 8.62
C MET A 314 2.32 22.08 9.00
N HIS A 315 3.19 22.42 8.04
CA HIS A 315 4.57 22.74 8.31
C HIS A 315 4.69 24.10 9.02
N PRO A 316 5.25 24.17 10.25
CA PRO A 316 5.16 25.33 11.14
C PRO A 316 5.77 26.61 10.56
N LEU A 317 6.75 26.46 9.66
CA LEU A 317 7.44 27.57 9.01
C LEU A 317 6.89 27.91 7.62
N LEU A 318 6.20 26.98 6.95
CA LEU A 318 5.58 27.26 5.64
C LEU A 318 4.25 27.96 5.83
N LEU A 319 3.50 27.51 6.84
CA LEU A 319 2.24 28.10 7.21
C LEU A 319 2.13 28.20 8.73
N ARG A 320 1.78 29.39 9.20
CA ARG A 320 1.31 29.60 10.57
C ARG A 320 -0.19 29.33 10.62
N VAL A 321 -0.62 28.12 10.27
CA VAL A 321 -2.06 27.79 10.23
C VAL A 321 -2.59 27.67 11.65
N GLN A 322 -3.77 28.26 11.91
CA GLN A 322 -4.49 28.08 13.19
C GLN A 322 -5.39 26.83 13.20
N ARG A 323 -5.71 26.25 12.04
CA ARG A 323 -6.68 25.16 11.87
C ARG A 323 -6.12 24.02 11.01
N LYS A 324 -6.33 22.77 11.41
CA LYS A 324 -5.82 21.60 10.68
C LYS A 324 -6.54 21.46 9.31
N PRO A 325 -5.82 21.19 8.20
CA PRO A 325 -6.43 20.97 6.89
C PRO A 325 -7.20 19.64 6.90
N ASP A 326 -8.35 19.61 6.23
CA ASP A 326 -9.17 18.42 6.11
C ASP A 326 -8.58 17.43 5.08
N PHE A 327 -8.86 16.13 5.29
CA PHE A 327 -8.28 15.08 4.47
C PHE A 327 -8.77 15.08 3.03
N LEU A 328 -10.04 15.46 2.80
CA LEU A 328 -10.64 15.47 1.46
C LEU A 328 -10.04 16.58 0.59
N SER A 329 -9.78 17.75 1.16
CA SER A 329 -9.03 18.82 0.50
C SER A 329 -7.62 18.38 0.14
N CYS A 330 -6.89 17.76 1.06
CA CYS A 330 -5.55 17.25 0.79
C CYS A 330 -5.54 16.21 -0.35
N LEU A 331 -6.52 15.30 -0.34
CA LEU A 331 -6.68 14.29 -1.37
C LEU A 331 -7.09 14.89 -2.71
N SER A 332 -8.00 15.87 -2.72
CA SER A 332 -8.44 16.58 -3.93
C SER A 332 -7.31 17.37 -4.58
N ILE A 333 -6.51 18.09 -3.78
CA ILE A 333 -5.31 18.77 -4.28
C ILE A 333 -4.33 17.75 -4.88
N TYR A 334 -4.10 16.62 -4.21
CA TYR A 334 -3.24 15.56 -4.73
C TYR A 334 -3.77 15.02 -6.06
N ALA A 335 -5.02 14.55 -6.08
CA ALA A 335 -5.63 13.93 -7.23
C ALA A 335 -5.62 14.91 -8.42
N GLY A 336 -5.98 16.17 -8.19
CA GLY A 336 -6.08 17.22 -9.19
C GLY A 336 -4.76 17.83 -9.66
N ALA A 337 -3.64 17.59 -8.97
CA ALA A 337 -2.34 18.17 -9.32
C ALA A 337 -1.29 17.14 -9.74
N ALA A 338 -1.25 15.97 -9.09
CA ALA A 338 -0.22 14.98 -9.35
C ALA A 338 -0.30 14.40 -10.76
N GLY A 339 0.85 14.10 -11.35
CA GLY A 339 0.94 13.37 -12.61
C GLY A 339 2.09 12.36 -12.57
N LYS A 340 1.76 11.07 -12.74
CA LYS A 340 2.69 9.93 -12.58
C LYS A 340 3.39 9.93 -11.21
N GLY A 341 2.66 10.25 -10.13
CA GLY A 341 3.21 10.29 -8.77
C GLY A 341 4.16 11.45 -8.48
N VAL A 342 4.25 12.45 -9.37
CA VAL A 342 5.04 13.66 -9.16
C VAL A 342 4.13 14.84 -8.87
N LEU A 343 4.46 15.61 -7.84
CA LEU A 343 3.83 16.88 -7.46
C LEU A 343 4.81 18.02 -7.70
N GLU A 344 4.30 19.16 -8.14
CA GLU A 344 5.07 20.38 -8.31
C GLU A 344 4.39 21.50 -7.53
N ILE A 345 5.12 22.16 -6.64
CA ILE A 345 4.57 23.16 -5.72
C ILE A 345 5.36 24.45 -5.85
N LEU A 346 4.69 25.53 -6.29
CA LEU A 346 5.26 26.87 -6.37
C LEU A 346 5.14 27.58 -5.03
N LEU A 347 6.29 27.94 -4.46
CA LEU A 347 6.42 28.65 -3.20
C LEU A 347 6.47 30.17 -3.44
N GLN A 348 5.52 30.90 -2.86
CA GLN A 348 5.42 32.35 -3.08
C GLN A 348 6.55 33.17 -2.41
N LYS A 349 7.12 32.68 -1.28
CA LYS A 349 8.09 33.43 -0.47
C LYS A 349 9.48 32.79 -0.53
N LEU A 350 10.50 33.57 -0.91
CA LEU A 350 11.92 33.13 -0.89
C LEU A 350 12.40 32.68 0.50
N ALA A 351 11.84 33.23 1.58
CA ALA A 351 12.14 32.77 2.94
C ALA A 351 11.73 31.30 3.18
N ALA A 352 10.68 30.82 2.50
CA ALA A 352 10.27 29.42 2.55
C ALA A 352 11.30 28.49 1.88
N VAL A 353 12.01 28.95 0.86
CA VAL A 353 13.07 28.19 0.16
C VAL A 353 14.21 27.84 1.12
N ASN A 354 14.64 28.80 1.95
CA ASN A 354 15.71 28.56 2.94
C ASN A 354 15.27 27.65 4.10
N VAL A 355 14.00 27.73 4.49
CA VAL A 355 13.37 26.88 5.51
C VAL A 355 13.26 25.43 5.05
N LEU A 356 13.04 25.22 3.75
CA LEU A 356 12.88 23.91 3.13
C LEU A 356 14.17 23.13 2.93
N LYS A 357 15.33 23.66 3.32
CA LYS A 357 16.60 22.92 3.27
C LYS A 357 16.52 21.59 4.02
N MET A 358 15.79 21.53 5.14
CA MET A 358 15.54 20.26 5.85
C MET A 358 14.68 19.29 5.03
N LEU A 359 13.75 19.80 4.22
CA LEU A 359 12.92 18.97 3.36
C LEU A 359 13.70 18.40 2.16
N LEU A 360 14.71 19.11 1.67
CA LEU A 360 15.60 18.65 0.59
C LEU A 360 16.46 17.44 0.99
N ASP A 361 16.70 17.24 2.29
CA ASP A 361 17.43 16.07 2.78
C ASP A 361 16.56 14.79 2.79
N LEU A 362 15.23 14.92 2.58
CA LEU A 362 14.35 13.76 2.43
C LEU A 362 14.38 13.24 0.98
N PRO A 363 14.49 11.90 0.79
CA PRO A 363 14.42 11.32 -0.54
C PRO A 363 13.12 11.68 -1.27
N GLY A 364 13.25 12.08 -2.54
CA GLY A 364 12.10 12.43 -3.39
C GLY A 364 11.71 13.90 -3.39
N PHE A 365 12.36 14.74 -2.59
CA PHE A 365 12.13 16.19 -2.60
C PHE A 365 13.29 16.89 -3.33
N ASP A 366 12.94 17.75 -4.29
CA ASP A 366 13.90 18.57 -5.02
C ASP A 366 13.36 20.00 -5.15
N LEU A 367 14.22 21.00 -5.05
CA LEU A 367 13.84 22.41 -5.08
C LEU A 367 14.63 23.12 -6.17
N HIS A 368 13.92 23.47 -7.23
CA HIS A 368 14.44 24.27 -8.32
C HIS A 368 13.90 25.69 -8.20
N GLU A 369 14.74 26.61 -7.72
CA GLU A 369 14.39 28.00 -7.41
C GLU A 369 13.23 28.10 -6.40
N ARG A 370 12.00 28.22 -6.88
CA ARG A 370 10.76 28.33 -6.08
C ARG A 370 9.82 27.14 -6.27
N ILE A 371 10.18 26.18 -7.12
CA ILE A 371 9.36 25.01 -7.42
C ILE A 371 9.90 23.83 -6.63
N LEU A 372 9.14 23.39 -5.63
CA LEU A 372 9.37 22.14 -4.92
C LEU A 372 8.75 21.01 -5.73
N ALA A 373 9.60 20.19 -6.35
CA ALA A 373 9.23 18.96 -7.01
C ALA A 373 9.29 17.79 -6.02
N ILE A 374 8.23 16.99 -5.97
CA ILE A 374 8.11 15.85 -5.06
C ILE A 374 7.79 14.61 -5.87
N ASP A 375 8.73 13.67 -5.92
CA ASP A 375 8.58 12.36 -6.54
C ASP A 375 8.19 11.32 -5.49
N LEU A 376 6.89 11.02 -5.40
CA LEU A 376 6.34 10.12 -4.39
C LEU A 376 6.89 8.70 -4.46
N SER A 377 7.44 8.27 -5.61
CA SER A 377 8.08 6.95 -5.74
C SER A 377 9.36 6.84 -4.90
N LYS A 378 9.95 7.98 -4.55
CA LYS A 378 11.18 8.08 -3.74
C LYS A 378 10.90 8.48 -2.30
N VAL A 379 9.71 9.02 -2.00
CA VAL A 379 9.35 9.47 -0.65
C VAL A 379 9.15 8.26 0.27
N PRO A 380 9.89 8.17 1.40
CA PRO A 380 9.64 7.12 2.38
C PRO A 380 8.28 7.34 3.05
N PRO A 381 7.37 6.35 3.12
CA PRO A 381 6.06 6.53 3.73
C PRO A 381 6.08 6.76 5.26
N ALA A 382 7.04 6.16 5.96
CA ALA A 382 7.07 6.10 7.43
C ALA A 382 6.95 7.44 8.18
N PRO A 383 7.53 8.56 7.71
CA PRO A 383 7.37 9.84 8.39
C PRO A 383 5.97 10.44 8.23
N PHE A 384 5.24 10.07 7.18
CA PHE A 384 3.99 10.72 6.77
C PHE A 384 2.74 9.90 7.09
N VAL A 385 2.90 8.59 7.26
CA VAL A 385 1.79 7.64 7.42
C VAL A 385 1.94 6.88 8.74
N ASP A 386 0.84 6.68 9.46
CA ASP A 386 0.81 5.94 10.71
C ASP A 386 0.69 4.41 10.52
N ILE A 387 0.52 3.69 11.63
CA ILE A 387 0.42 2.22 11.66
C ILE A 387 -0.87 1.68 11.01
N GLU A 388 -1.89 2.52 10.84
CA GLU A 388 -3.16 2.16 10.22
C GLU A 388 -3.21 2.60 8.74
N ASP A 389 -2.07 2.97 8.18
CA ASP A 389 -1.97 3.50 6.83
C ASP A 389 -2.65 4.87 6.64
N MET A 390 -2.75 5.67 7.70
CA MET A 390 -3.42 6.97 7.70
C MET A 390 -2.43 8.13 7.78
N PRO A 391 -2.76 9.32 7.23
CA PRO A 391 -1.86 10.47 7.32
C PRO A 391 -1.61 10.90 8.77
N ARG A 392 -0.34 11.03 9.15
CA ARG A 392 0.11 11.40 10.50
C ARG A 392 0.43 12.89 10.59
N ASP A 393 0.33 13.47 11.79
CA ASP A 393 0.95 14.76 12.12
C ASP A 393 2.48 14.58 12.17
N VAL A 394 3.19 15.19 11.22
CA VAL A 394 4.65 15.04 11.07
C VAL A 394 5.36 15.93 12.10
N ASP A 395 6.22 15.32 12.92
CA ASP A 395 7.17 16.07 13.75
C ASP A 395 8.36 16.51 12.88
N TRP A 396 8.22 17.70 12.29
CA TRP A 396 9.24 18.30 11.44
C TRP A 396 10.61 18.50 12.12
N ALA A 397 10.67 18.57 13.45
CA ALA A 397 11.94 18.69 14.16
C ALA A 397 12.71 17.36 14.22
N ASN A 398 12.02 16.22 14.13
CA ASN A 398 12.60 14.89 14.25
C ASN A 398 12.36 14.00 13.01
N VAL A 399 11.84 14.55 11.91
CA VAL A 399 11.53 13.80 10.68
C VAL A 399 12.74 13.01 10.15
N HIS A 400 13.96 13.53 10.37
CA HIS A 400 15.21 12.84 10.04
C HIS A 400 15.52 11.64 10.96
N LYS A 401 15.13 11.71 12.24
CA LYS A 401 15.35 10.65 13.25
C LYS A 401 14.29 9.55 13.17
N GLU A 402 13.02 9.92 12.93
CA GLU A 402 11.91 8.96 12.78
C GLU A 402 11.99 8.13 11.49
N SER A 403 12.89 8.49 10.57
CA SER A 403 13.16 7.69 9.37
C SER A 403 13.82 6.32 9.63
N ALA A 404 14.20 6.03 10.89
CA ALA A 404 14.60 4.69 11.34
C ALA A 404 13.35 3.87 11.67
N VAL A 405 12.97 3.01 10.74
CA VAL A 405 11.79 2.14 10.82
C VAL A 405 11.83 1.27 12.07
N SER A 406 10.85 1.43 12.96
CA SER A 406 10.75 0.57 14.13
C SER A 406 10.28 -0.83 13.73
N TRP A 407 10.85 -1.88 14.34
CA TRP A 407 10.41 -3.27 14.16
C TRP A 407 8.91 -3.44 14.40
N ARG A 408 8.35 -2.65 15.32
CA ARG A 408 6.94 -2.70 15.69
C ARG A 408 6.05 -2.26 14.53
N THR A 409 6.39 -1.14 13.88
CA THR A 409 5.68 -0.64 12.69
C THR A 409 5.68 -1.70 11.60
N LEU A 410 6.86 -2.25 11.31
CA LEU A 410 7.04 -3.25 10.26
C LEU A 410 6.26 -4.55 10.52
N VAL A 411 6.23 -5.01 11.77
CA VAL A 411 5.46 -6.19 12.17
C VAL A 411 3.96 -5.97 11.98
N LEU A 412 3.46 -4.79 12.32
CA LEU A 412 2.05 -4.44 12.16
C LEU A 412 1.65 -4.34 10.69
N THR A 413 2.48 -3.69 9.86
CA THR A 413 2.22 -3.57 8.41
C THR A 413 2.15 -4.93 7.72
N TYR A 414 2.92 -5.91 8.18
CA TYR A 414 3.01 -7.23 7.55
C TYR A 414 2.43 -8.37 8.38
N MET A 415 1.58 -8.08 9.35
CA MET A 415 1.01 -9.08 10.26
C MET A 415 0.26 -10.20 9.52
N ASP A 416 -0.30 -9.87 8.35
CA ASP A 416 -1.07 -10.78 7.50
C ASP A 416 -0.22 -11.50 6.43
N ASN A 417 1.10 -11.25 6.37
CA ASN A 417 2.00 -11.95 5.48
C ASN A 417 2.76 -13.04 6.22
N ASP A 418 2.18 -14.24 6.27
CA ASP A 418 2.73 -15.41 6.95
C ASP A 418 4.19 -15.68 6.60
N ASN A 419 4.53 -15.67 5.31
CA ASN A 419 5.89 -15.97 4.87
C ASN A 419 6.88 -14.92 5.38
N PHE A 420 6.48 -13.65 5.37
CA PHE A 420 7.29 -12.57 5.91
C PHE A 420 7.47 -12.71 7.43
N ILE A 421 6.39 -12.94 8.17
CA ILE A 421 6.45 -13.08 9.62
C ILE A 421 7.26 -14.31 10.02
N VAL A 422 7.16 -15.43 9.28
CA VAL A 422 8.00 -16.62 9.49
C VAL A 422 9.48 -16.30 9.31
N GLU A 423 9.86 -15.62 8.22
CA GLU A 423 11.25 -15.20 8.01
C GLU A 423 11.72 -14.21 9.09
N LEU A 424 10.84 -13.31 9.51
CA LEU A 424 11.12 -12.31 10.51
C LEU A 424 11.39 -12.93 11.90
N ILE A 425 10.54 -13.87 12.35
CA ILE A 425 10.71 -14.53 13.65
C ILE A 425 11.91 -15.48 13.67
N ASN A 426 12.34 -15.99 12.51
CA ASN A 426 13.56 -16.77 12.38
C ASN A 426 14.83 -15.92 12.49
N ASN A 427 14.72 -14.59 12.46
CA ASN A 427 15.84 -13.69 12.70
C ASN A 427 16.11 -13.52 14.21
N PRO A 428 17.25 -13.98 14.74
CA PRO A 428 17.53 -13.98 16.18
C PRO A 428 17.60 -12.56 16.76
N ARG A 429 17.94 -11.55 15.94
CA ARG A 429 17.98 -10.15 16.40
C ARG A 429 16.57 -9.60 16.65
N VAL A 430 15.58 -10.06 15.89
CA VAL A 430 14.17 -9.69 16.06
C VAL A 430 13.55 -10.41 17.25
N ALA A 431 13.82 -11.71 17.37
CA ALA A 431 13.39 -12.52 18.50
C ALA A 431 13.85 -11.96 19.86
N ALA A 432 15.01 -11.29 19.88
CA ALA A 432 15.55 -10.65 21.07
C ALA A 432 14.89 -9.29 21.40
N GLN A 433 14.21 -8.64 20.44
CA GLN A 433 13.60 -7.32 20.66
C GLN A 433 12.38 -7.43 21.59
N PRO A 434 12.35 -6.69 22.71
CA PRO A 434 11.20 -6.68 23.61
C PRO A 434 9.92 -6.26 22.92
N GLY A 435 8.84 -7.02 23.13
CA GLY A 435 7.50 -6.67 22.66
C GLY A 435 7.20 -7.00 21.19
N ILE A 436 8.16 -7.47 20.40
CA ILE A 436 7.91 -7.86 19.00
C ILE A 436 7.22 -9.21 18.90
N ILE A 437 7.81 -10.28 19.46
CA ILE A 437 7.17 -11.59 19.45
C ILE A 437 5.84 -11.61 20.22
N PRO A 438 5.71 -10.94 21.40
CA PRO A 438 4.42 -10.76 22.05
C PRO A 438 3.35 -10.13 21.15
N LEU A 439 3.71 -9.10 20.38
CA LEU A 439 2.80 -8.43 19.46
C LEU A 439 2.33 -9.37 18.35
N ILE A 440 3.25 -10.14 17.76
CA ILE A 440 2.92 -11.14 16.73
C ILE A 440 2.01 -12.21 17.33
N ALA A 441 2.34 -12.74 18.51
CA ALA A 441 1.53 -13.74 19.20
C ALA A 441 0.11 -13.23 19.52
N GLN A 442 -0.05 -11.94 19.82
CA GLN A 442 -1.34 -11.34 20.12
C GLN A 442 -2.19 -11.05 18.87
N LYS A 443 -1.56 -10.56 17.80
CA LYS A 443 -2.26 -9.99 16.65
C LYS A 443 -2.30 -10.90 15.43
N SER A 444 -1.38 -11.84 15.29
CA SER A 444 -1.33 -12.72 14.12
C SER A 444 -2.56 -13.62 14.06
N ARG A 445 -3.14 -13.74 12.87
CA ARG A 445 -4.24 -14.66 12.55
C ARG A 445 -3.75 -16.02 12.00
N SER A 446 -2.44 -16.14 11.76
CA SER A 446 -1.85 -17.33 11.13
C SER A 446 -1.55 -18.42 12.13
N ALA A 447 -2.28 -19.54 12.01
CA ALA A 447 -2.00 -20.73 12.80
C ALA A 447 -0.57 -21.25 12.55
N ARG A 448 -0.03 -21.08 11.33
CA ARG A 448 1.35 -21.48 10.98
C ARG A 448 2.37 -20.67 11.77
N VAL A 449 2.28 -19.34 11.75
CA VAL A 449 3.18 -18.44 12.48
C VAL A 449 3.11 -18.73 13.98
N LEU A 450 1.90 -18.77 14.54
CA LEU A 450 1.69 -18.99 15.96
C LEU A 450 2.20 -20.37 16.40
N ASN A 451 2.08 -21.39 15.55
CA ASN A 451 2.62 -22.72 15.83
C ASN A 451 4.16 -22.74 15.82
N ILE A 452 4.80 -21.97 14.94
CA ILE A 452 6.28 -21.81 14.96
C ILE A 452 6.72 -21.11 16.25
N ILE A 453 6.04 -20.02 16.62
CA ILE A 453 6.30 -19.32 17.89
C ILE A 453 6.12 -20.28 19.05
N ALA A 454 5.01 -21.02 19.11
CA ALA A 454 4.72 -21.96 20.18
C ALA A 454 5.78 -23.06 20.30
N ASN A 455 6.35 -23.54 19.20
CA ASN A 455 7.32 -24.65 19.21
C ASN A 455 8.78 -24.23 19.34
N THR A 456 9.09 -22.94 19.25
CA THR A 456 10.47 -22.45 19.28
C THR A 456 10.79 -21.78 20.61
N ARG A 457 11.60 -22.43 21.47
CA ARG A 457 11.87 -21.97 22.85
C ARG A 457 12.35 -20.53 22.96
N SER A 458 13.22 -20.07 22.06
CA SER A 458 13.72 -18.69 22.05
C SER A 458 12.63 -17.64 21.80
N LEU A 459 11.51 -18.02 21.19
CA LEU A 459 10.43 -17.10 20.84
C LEU A 459 9.38 -16.94 21.94
N TYR A 460 9.24 -17.90 22.85
CA TYR A 460 8.25 -17.84 23.94
C TYR A 460 8.85 -17.75 25.35
N SER A 461 10.17 -17.74 25.47
CA SER A 461 10.86 -17.66 26.77
C SER A 461 11.88 -16.52 26.81
N GLY A 462 12.23 -16.09 28.02
CA GLY A 462 13.14 -14.96 28.25
C GLY A 462 12.43 -13.65 28.56
N PHE A 463 13.20 -12.65 29.00
CA PHE A 463 12.67 -11.37 29.49
C PHE A 463 11.86 -10.63 28.42
N SER A 464 12.35 -10.59 27.17
CA SER A 464 11.69 -9.92 26.04
C SER A 464 10.35 -10.55 25.63
N ASN A 465 10.13 -11.83 25.97
CA ASN A 465 9.04 -12.67 25.44
C ASN A 465 8.13 -13.25 26.55
N LYS A 466 8.16 -12.66 27.76
CA LYS A 466 7.40 -13.16 28.92
C LYS A 466 5.88 -13.22 28.71
N GLU A 467 5.34 -12.38 27.83
CA GLU A 467 3.90 -12.27 27.54
C GLU A 467 3.43 -13.23 26.44
N VAL A 468 4.36 -13.85 25.71
CA VAL A 468 4.04 -14.72 24.56
C VAL A 468 3.14 -15.91 24.97
N PRO A 469 3.40 -16.64 26.07
CA PRO A 469 2.54 -17.76 26.48
C PRO A 469 1.08 -17.34 26.70
N VAL A 470 0.86 -16.20 27.37
CA VAL A 470 -0.49 -15.67 27.63
C VAL A 470 -1.14 -15.27 26.31
N ASN A 471 -0.43 -14.53 25.45
CA ASN A 471 -0.95 -14.07 24.17
C ASN A 471 -1.33 -15.24 23.26
N LEU A 472 -0.55 -16.32 23.24
CA LEU A 472 -0.86 -17.53 22.47
C LEU A 472 -2.13 -18.23 22.97
N LEU A 473 -2.36 -18.28 24.29
CA LEU A 473 -3.57 -18.90 24.86
C LEU A 473 -4.82 -18.04 24.66
N MET A 474 -4.67 -16.71 24.60
CA MET A 474 -5.77 -15.79 24.35
C MET A 474 -6.04 -15.54 22.86
N ASN A 475 -5.14 -15.96 21.97
CA ASN A 475 -5.30 -15.75 20.54
C ASN A 475 -6.46 -16.63 19.99
N PRO A 476 -7.40 -16.05 19.22
CA PRO A 476 -8.56 -16.78 18.69
C PRO A 476 -8.21 -17.75 17.54
N ALA A 477 -7.00 -17.69 16.98
CA ALA A 477 -6.59 -18.54 15.86
C ALA A 477 -6.54 -20.03 16.25
N LYS A 478 -6.79 -20.91 15.26
CA LYS A 478 -6.90 -22.37 15.42
C LYS A 478 -5.53 -23.07 15.55
N VAL A 479 -4.68 -22.62 16.47
CA VAL A 479 -3.42 -23.32 16.83
C VAL A 479 -3.75 -24.67 17.49
N PRO A 480 -3.05 -25.76 17.16
CA PRO A 480 -3.30 -27.07 17.78
C PRO A 480 -3.08 -27.03 19.31
N LEU A 481 -4.00 -27.63 20.08
CA LEU A 481 -3.90 -27.71 21.54
C LEU A 481 -2.61 -28.41 21.99
N SER A 482 -2.11 -29.38 21.21
CA SER A 482 -0.84 -30.06 21.45
C SER A 482 0.35 -29.11 21.54
N ALA A 483 0.36 -28.02 20.76
CA ALA A 483 1.43 -27.02 20.78
C ALA A 483 1.28 -26.05 21.98
N LEU A 484 0.05 -25.84 22.45
CA LEU A 484 -0.27 -24.87 23.51
C LEU A 484 -0.30 -25.46 24.92
N ARG A 485 -0.57 -26.76 25.08
CA ARG A 485 -0.73 -27.44 26.38
C ARG A 485 0.39 -27.13 27.38
N LYS A 486 1.64 -27.05 26.91
CA LYS A 486 2.80 -26.74 27.76
C LYS A 486 2.75 -25.36 28.42
N PHE A 487 2.00 -24.41 27.88
CA PHE A 487 1.81 -23.07 28.44
C PHE A 487 0.74 -23.04 29.54
N VAL A 488 -0.09 -24.08 29.64
CA VAL A 488 -1.04 -24.30 30.75
C VAL A 488 -0.28 -24.86 31.95
N HIS A 489 0.63 -24.05 32.51
CA HIS A 489 1.44 -24.42 33.67
C HIS A 489 1.84 -23.19 34.47
N VAL A 490 1.95 -23.32 35.80
CA VAL A 490 2.35 -22.23 36.71
C VAL A 490 3.73 -21.60 36.42
N ARG A 491 4.51 -22.25 35.55
CA ARG A 491 5.84 -21.79 35.11
C ARG A 491 5.74 -20.65 34.11
N PHE A 492 4.69 -20.62 33.31
CA PHE A 492 4.50 -19.65 32.23
C PHE A 492 3.44 -18.60 32.58
N MET A 493 2.53 -18.93 33.50
CA MET A 493 1.46 -18.06 33.96
C MET A 493 1.20 -18.28 35.44
N ASP A 494 0.89 -17.24 36.19
CA ASP A 494 0.51 -17.38 37.59
C ASP A 494 -0.87 -18.07 37.77
N LYS A 495 -1.07 -18.70 38.93
CA LYS A 495 -2.31 -19.43 39.26
C LYS A 495 -3.56 -18.56 39.14
N ALA A 496 -3.47 -17.27 39.48
CA ALA A 496 -4.59 -16.34 39.37
C ALA A 496 -4.98 -16.07 37.91
N SER A 497 -4.01 -15.88 37.02
CA SER A 497 -4.32 -15.72 35.58
C SER A 497 -4.90 -16.98 34.96
N LEU A 498 -4.40 -18.16 35.32
CA LEU A 498 -5.00 -19.43 34.88
C LEU A 498 -6.45 -19.58 35.39
N ALA A 499 -6.73 -19.21 36.64
CA ALA A 499 -8.09 -19.23 37.18
C ALA A 499 -9.03 -18.25 36.44
N ARG A 500 -8.54 -17.06 36.05
CA ARG A 500 -9.31 -16.11 35.22
C ARG A 500 -9.61 -16.70 33.85
N LEU A 501 -8.63 -17.34 33.21
CA LEU A 501 -8.81 -18.00 31.91
C LEU A 501 -9.86 -19.12 31.96
N ALA A 502 -9.92 -19.88 33.06
CA ALA A 502 -10.87 -20.96 33.27
C ALA A 502 -12.33 -20.50 33.50
N SER A 503 -12.57 -19.20 33.71
CA SER A 503 -13.90 -18.66 34.03
C SER A 503 -14.86 -18.71 32.83
N LYS A 504 -16.17 -18.85 33.11
CA LYS A 504 -17.24 -18.97 32.10
C LYS A 504 -17.43 -17.72 31.21
N GLY A 505 -16.82 -16.58 31.54
CA GLY A 505 -16.86 -15.33 30.75
C GLY A 505 -15.59 -15.03 29.95
N SER A 506 -14.61 -15.93 29.94
CA SER A 506 -13.32 -15.72 29.26
C SER A 506 -13.45 -15.86 27.74
N THR A 507 -12.83 -14.95 26.98
CA THR A 507 -12.82 -14.91 25.51
C THR A 507 -11.94 -15.98 24.86
N ILE A 508 -11.32 -16.87 25.64
CA ILE A 508 -10.45 -17.92 25.11
C ILE A 508 -11.24 -19.09 24.50
N ARG A 509 -10.57 -19.90 23.69
CA ARG A 509 -11.15 -21.10 23.09
C ARG A 509 -11.54 -22.14 24.15
N GLU A 510 -12.65 -22.85 23.89
CA GLU A 510 -13.24 -23.84 24.80
C GLU A 510 -12.30 -25.00 25.13
N ASP A 511 -11.55 -25.49 24.14
CA ASP A 511 -10.58 -26.58 24.30
C ASP A 511 -9.44 -26.19 25.25
N ILE A 512 -8.92 -24.96 25.12
CA ILE A 512 -7.92 -24.41 26.03
C ILE A 512 -8.52 -24.22 27.43
N ARG A 513 -9.75 -23.70 27.53
CA ARG A 513 -10.42 -23.51 28.83
C ARG A 513 -10.55 -24.82 29.61
N ARG A 514 -10.96 -25.90 28.95
CA ARG A 514 -11.07 -27.24 29.56
C ARG A 514 -9.72 -27.77 30.04
N GLU A 515 -8.67 -27.60 29.23
CA GLU A 515 -7.31 -28.01 29.61
C GLU A 515 -6.81 -27.22 30.84
N VAL A 516 -7.08 -25.91 30.91
CA VAL A 516 -6.75 -25.07 32.07
C VAL A 516 -7.53 -25.52 33.32
N GLN A 517 -8.82 -25.84 33.19
CA GLN A 517 -9.63 -26.38 34.29
C GLN A 517 -9.09 -27.72 34.79
N HIS A 518 -8.74 -28.62 33.88
CA HIS A 518 -8.14 -29.91 34.21
C HIS A 518 -6.83 -29.73 34.97
N TYR A 519 -5.93 -28.87 34.49
CA TYR A 519 -4.66 -28.58 35.17
C TYR A 519 -4.87 -27.96 36.57
N LEU A 520 -5.76 -26.97 36.70
CA LEU A 520 -6.08 -26.36 38.00
C LEU A 520 -6.68 -27.37 38.98
N SER A 521 -7.45 -28.34 38.48
CA SER A 521 -8.01 -29.42 39.30
C SER A 521 -6.94 -30.40 39.80
N SER A 522 -5.89 -30.65 39.01
CA SER A 522 -4.74 -31.49 39.42
C SER A 522 -3.78 -30.81 40.40
N LEU A 523 -3.92 -29.51 40.63
CA LEU A 523 -3.13 -28.73 41.60
C LEU A 523 -3.85 -28.57 42.96
N LYS A 524 -5.06 -29.09 43.08
CA LYS A 524 -5.77 -29.23 44.36
C LYS A 524 -5.37 -30.54 44.99
#